data_AF-A0A7S3H886-F1
#
_entry.id   AF-A0A7S3H886-F1
#
_cell.length_a   1.000
_cell.length_b   1.000
_cell.length_c   1.000
_cell.angle_alpha   90.00
_cell.angle_beta   90.00
_cell.angle_gamma   90.00
#
_symmetry.space_group_name_H-M   'P 1'
#
loop_
_entity.id
_entity.type
_entity.pdbx_description
1 polymer ?
#
loop_
_entity_poly.entity_id
_entity_poly.type
_entity_poly.pdbx_seq_one_letter_code
_entity_poly.pdbx_strand_id
1 'polypeptide(L)'
;SRKNGATGTAPESNSKSRSIDGSQALSTKLGGTANQSMDIAPPMIDMSLHEVGLDNLGNTCFMNSILQCLLHVEPLIQFFLRPNLESNLNLASPKKGALALSFRQLVH
;
A
#
# COMPACT_ATOMS: atom_id res chain seq x y z
N SER A 1 -54.59 31.23 3.14
CA SER A 1 -53.23 31.80 3.09
C SER A 1 -52.24 30.74 3.53
N ARG A 2 -51.22 30.33 2.79
CA ARG A 2 -50.37 31.01 1.78
C ARG A 2 -50.04 30.03 0.64
N LYS A 3 -50.04 30.54 -0.60
CA LYS A 3 -49.36 29.95 -1.77
C LYS A 3 -47.86 30.28 -1.71
N ASN A 4 -47.03 29.47 -2.39
CA ASN A 4 -45.74 29.75 -3.07
C ASN A 4 -45.15 28.36 -3.42
N GLY A 5 -44.78 27.93 -4.63
CA GLY A 5 -44.55 28.61 -5.90
C GLY A 5 -43.09 29.02 -6.08
N ALA A 6 -42.21 28.10 -6.49
CA ALA A 6 -40.96 28.41 -7.23
C ALA A 6 -40.29 27.14 -7.78
N THR A 7 -40.23 27.09 -9.11
CA THR A 7 -39.38 26.26 -9.97
C THR A 7 -37.92 26.73 -9.92
N GLY A 8 -36.95 25.80 -9.91
CA GLY A 8 -35.52 26.14 -9.97
C GLY A 8 -34.68 24.94 -10.40
N THR A 9 -34.14 25.05 -11.62
CA THR A 9 -33.27 24.13 -12.38
C THR A 9 -32.01 23.66 -11.65
N ALA A 10 -31.69 22.38 -11.77
CA ALA A 10 -30.42 21.79 -11.34
C ALA A 10 -29.27 22.14 -12.33
N PRO A 11 -28.07 22.50 -11.87
CA PRO A 11 -26.92 22.64 -12.76
C PRO A 11 -26.11 21.34 -12.87
N GLU A 12 -25.53 21.19 -14.06
CA GLU A 12 -24.88 20.03 -14.66
C GLU A 12 -23.60 19.54 -13.96
N SER A 13 -23.36 18.24 -14.11
CA SER A 13 -22.09 17.55 -13.86
C SER A 13 -21.00 18.04 -14.84
N ASN A 14 -19.95 18.70 -14.33
CA ASN A 14 -18.78 19.06 -15.14
C ASN A 14 -17.57 18.20 -14.77
N SER A 15 -17.30 17.19 -15.58
CA SER A 15 -16.12 16.32 -15.51
C SER A 15 -14.91 17.05 -16.11
N LYS A 16 -14.15 17.79 -15.29
CA LYS A 16 -12.85 18.35 -15.72
C LYS A 16 -11.74 17.34 -15.51
N SER A 17 -11.34 16.71 -16.62
CA SER A 17 -10.11 15.93 -16.77
C SER A 17 -8.90 16.80 -16.44
N ARG A 18 -8.07 16.40 -15.46
CA ARG A 18 -6.81 17.10 -15.14
C ARG A 18 -5.69 16.48 -15.96
N SER A 19 -5.13 17.23 -16.90
CA SER A 19 -3.88 16.88 -17.58
C SER A 19 -2.73 16.91 -16.59
N ILE A 20 -1.97 15.82 -16.57
CA ILE A 20 -0.63 15.73 -15.99
C ILE A 20 0.39 16.10 -17.07
N ASP A 21 1.04 17.25 -16.95
CA ASP A 21 2.26 17.54 -17.68
C ASP A 21 3.22 18.32 -16.77
N GLY A 22 4.46 17.86 -16.70
CA GLY A 22 5.45 18.32 -15.74
C GLY A 22 6.80 17.59 -15.87
N SER A 23 7.24 17.31 -17.09
CA SER A 23 8.62 16.89 -17.34
C SER A 23 9.52 18.13 -17.36
N GLN A 24 10.24 18.40 -16.27
CA GLN A 24 11.35 19.34 -16.23
C GLN A 24 12.59 18.59 -15.74
N ALA A 25 13.44 18.18 -16.68
CA ALA A 25 14.74 17.57 -16.42
C ALA A 25 15.74 18.66 -15.99
N LEU A 26 16.24 18.58 -14.75
CA LEU A 26 17.35 19.44 -14.30
C LEU A 26 18.66 18.65 -14.38
N SER A 27 19.48 19.04 -15.36
CA SER A 27 20.82 18.49 -15.59
C SER A 27 21.86 19.36 -14.89
N THR A 28 22.54 18.81 -13.88
CA THR A 28 23.79 19.38 -13.35
C THR A 28 24.81 18.26 -13.17
N LYS A 29 25.88 18.36 -13.94
CA LYS A 29 27.02 17.43 -13.97
C LYS A 29 28.21 18.13 -13.34
N LEU A 30 28.63 17.75 -12.13
CA LEU A 30 29.98 18.07 -11.62
C LEU A 30 30.49 16.91 -10.76
N GLY A 31 31.66 16.39 -11.14
CA GLY A 31 32.25 15.15 -10.61
C GLY A 31 32.95 15.29 -9.26
N GLY A 32 33.14 14.13 -8.62
CA GLY A 32 33.91 13.92 -7.40
C GLY A 32 34.20 12.42 -7.23
N THR A 33 35.42 12.11 -6.80
CA THR A 33 36.14 10.83 -6.84
C THR A 33 35.61 9.70 -5.94
N ALA A 34 35.94 8.47 -6.34
CA ALA A 34 35.57 7.19 -5.74
C ALA A 34 35.74 7.04 -4.22
N ASN A 35 34.78 6.37 -3.59
CA ASN A 35 35.00 5.28 -2.63
C ASN A 35 33.83 4.29 -2.71
N GLN A 36 34.17 3.02 -2.87
CA GLN A 36 33.24 1.91 -2.95
C GLN A 36 32.59 1.66 -1.58
N SER A 37 31.37 2.15 -1.42
CA SER A 37 30.39 1.52 -0.53
C SER A 37 29.41 0.84 -1.47
N MET A 38 29.20 -0.46 -1.36
CA MET A 38 28.05 -1.06 -2.00
C MET A 38 26.82 -0.45 -1.33
N ASP A 39 26.26 0.61 -1.91
CA ASP A 39 24.87 0.98 -1.73
C ASP A 39 24.06 -0.15 -2.37
N ILE A 40 24.01 -1.31 -1.71
CA ILE A 40 22.92 -2.24 -1.92
C ILE A 40 21.73 -1.50 -1.34
N ALA A 41 21.12 -0.62 -2.16
CA ALA A 41 19.76 -0.21 -1.94
C ALA A 41 19.00 -1.50 -1.62
N PRO A 42 18.27 -1.55 -0.48
CA PRO A 42 17.51 -2.74 -0.13
C PRO A 42 16.74 -3.17 -1.37
N PRO A 43 16.71 -4.48 -1.70
CA PRO A 43 16.04 -4.95 -2.91
C PRO A 43 14.67 -4.29 -2.91
N MET A 44 14.44 -3.42 -3.90
CA MET A 44 13.18 -2.70 -3.99
C MET A 44 12.14 -3.78 -4.20
N ILE A 45 11.42 -4.14 -3.13
CA ILE A 45 10.29 -5.04 -3.24
C ILE A 45 9.31 -4.28 -4.11
N ASP A 46 8.93 -4.90 -5.22
CA ASP A 46 7.92 -4.34 -6.09
C ASP A 46 6.59 -4.40 -5.37
N MET A 47 6.30 -3.33 -4.65
CA MET A 47 5.12 -3.23 -3.81
C MET A 47 3.84 -3.18 -4.65
N SER A 48 3.96 -3.00 -5.97
CA SER A 48 2.83 -3.11 -6.90
C SER A 48 2.21 -4.51 -6.90
N LEU A 49 2.91 -5.54 -6.42
CA LEU A 49 2.32 -6.88 -6.24
C LEU A 49 1.18 -6.90 -5.20
N HIS A 50 1.17 -5.94 -4.26
CA HIS A 50 0.15 -5.85 -3.22
C HIS A 50 -0.98 -4.87 -3.56
N GLU A 51 -1.05 -4.36 -4.80
CA GLU A 51 -2.17 -3.54 -5.31
C GLU A 51 -3.42 -4.37 -5.65
N VAL A 52 -3.46 -5.64 -5.26
CA VAL A 52 -4.62 -6.52 -5.46
C VAL A 52 -5.65 -6.34 -4.35
N GLY A 53 -6.93 -6.27 -4.72
CA GLY A 53 -8.05 -6.21 -3.78
C GLY A 53 -8.26 -7.53 -3.05
N LEU A 54 -8.83 -7.48 -1.83
CA LEU A 54 -9.28 -8.66 -1.10
C LEU A 54 -10.79 -8.84 -1.24
N ASP A 55 -11.22 -10.04 -1.59
CA ASP A 55 -12.64 -10.39 -1.67
C ASP A 55 -13.31 -10.25 -0.30
N ASN A 56 -14.50 -9.66 -0.29
CA ASN A 56 -15.32 -9.62 0.91
C ASN A 56 -16.07 -10.94 1.07
N LEU A 57 -15.87 -11.62 2.19
CA LEU A 57 -16.53 -12.90 2.51
C LEU A 57 -17.78 -12.71 3.41
N GLY A 58 -18.35 -11.51 3.41
CA GLY A 58 -19.46 -11.08 4.28
C GLY A 58 -18.97 -10.53 5.62
N ASN A 59 -19.28 -9.26 5.92
CA ASN A 59 -18.82 -8.54 7.12
C ASN A 59 -17.29 -8.48 7.34
N THR A 60 -16.48 -8.85 6.34
CA THR A 60 -15.01 -8.83 6.43
C THR A 60 -14.36 -7.55 5.94
N CYS A 61 -15.13 -6.56 5.44
CA CYS A 61 -14.56 -5.34 4.85
C CYS A 61 -13.67 -4.55 5.84
N PHE A 62 -13.98 -4.62 7.14
CA PHE A 62 -13.14 -4.08 8.20
C PHE A 62 -11.78 -4.78 8.29
N MET A 63 -11.76 -6.11 8.19
CA MET A 63 -10.51 -6.87 8.16
C MET A 63 -9.74 -6.57 6.89
N ASN A 64 -10.43 -6.53 5.74
CA ASN A 64 -9.81 -6.28 4.44
C ASN A 64 -9.13 -4.90 4.40
N SER A 65 -9.76 -3.86 4.93
CA SER A 65 -9.13 -2.52 4.98
C SER A 65 -7.89 -2.48 5.87
N ILE A 66 -7.91 -3.15 7.03
CA ILE A 66 -6.74 -3.25 7.91
C ILE A 66 -5.62 -4.03 7.25
N LEU A 67 -5.92 -5.18 6.64
CA LEU A 67 -4.92 -6.00 5.95
C LEU A 67 -4.27 -5.19 4.83
N GLN A 68 -5.04 -4.48 4.03
CA GLN A 68 -4.50 -3.61 2.98
C GLN A 68 -3.61 -2.49 3.54
N CYS A 69 -3.97 -1.87 4.66
CA CYS A 69 -3.08 -0.90 5.33
C CYS A 69 -1.76 -1.53 5.79
N LEU A 70 -1.81 -2.73 6.37
CA LEU A 70 -0.62 -3.44 6.86
C LEU A 70 0.27 -3.92 5.71
N LEU A 71 -0.34 -4.36 4.60
CA LEU A 71 0.38 -4.73 3.39
C LEU A 71 1.24 -3.56 2.92
N HIS A 72 0.74 -2.33 2.91
CA HIS A 72 1.51 -1.15 2.47
C HIS A 72 2.60 -0.66 3.45
N VAL A 73 2.88 -1.37 4.54
CA VAL A 73 3.97 -1.04 5.48
C VAL A 73 5.24 -1.80 5.07
N GLU A 74 6.07 -1.18 4.24
CA GLU A 74 7.27 -1.80 3.64
C GLU A 74 8.16 -2.58 4.64
N PRO A 75 8.57 -2.03 5.81
CA PRO A 75 9.42 -2.78 6.75
C PRO A 75 8.75 -4.03 7.34
N LEU A 76 7.42 -4.02 7.44
CA LEU A 76 6.64 -5.15 7.95
C LEU A 76 6.64 -6.29 6.93
N ILE A 77 6.40 -5.97 5.67
CA ILE A 77 6.41 -6.94 4.57
C ILE A 77 7.79 -7.54 4.35
N GLN A 78 8.82 -6.71 4.38
CA GLN A 78 10.21 -7.20 4.35
C GLN A 78 10.52 -8.17 5.49
N PHE A 79 9.97 -7.95 6.69
CA PHE A 79 10.11 -8.89 7.80
C PHE A 79 9.43 -10.23 7.51
N PHE A 80 8.19 -10.21 7.01
CA PHE A 80 7.43 -11.43 6.73
C PHE A 80 7.91 -12.21 5.51
N LEU A 81 8.62 -11.59 4.57
CA LEU A 81 9.19 -12.25 3.40
C LEU A 81 10.56 -12.93 3.65
N ARG A 82 11.19 -12.71 4.81
CA ARG A 82 12.49 -13.34 5.11
C ARG A 82 12.40 -14.87 5.06
N PRO A 83 13.45 -15.57 4.60
CA PRO A 83 13.44 -17.03 4.53
C PRO A 83 13.35 -17.72 5.91
N ASN A 84 13.76 -17.06 6.98
CA ASN A 84 13.86 -17.60 8.34
C ASN A 84 12.84 -16.98 9.33
N LEU A 85 11.61 -16.70 8.89
CA LEU A 85 10.58 -16.15 9.79
C LEU A 85 10.33 -17.05 11.01
N GLU A 86 10.37 -18.37 10.84
CA GLU A 86 10.11 -19.37 11.88
C GLU A 86 10.94 -19.16 13.15
N SER A 87 12.19 -18.67 13.03
CA SER A 87 13.05 -18.41 14.18
C SER A 87 12.59 -17.23 15.04
N ASN A 88 11.65 -16.42 14.55
CA ASN A 88 11.09 -15.26 15.25
C ASN A 88 9.70 -15.56 15.84
N LEU A 89 9.19 -16.79 15.68
CA LEU A 89 7.87 -17.16 16.20
C LEU A 89 7.94 -17.56 17.67
N ASN A 90 7.03 -16.99 18.46
CA ASN A 90 6.79 -17.48 19.82
C ASN A 90 5.89 -18.72 19.79
N LEU A 91 6.53 -19.89 19.64
CA LEU A 91 5.84 -21.19 19.62
C LEU A 91 5.28 -21.60 20.99
N ALA A 92 5.71 -20.95 22.08
CA ALA A 92 5.15 -21.18 23.42
C ALA A 92 3.78 -20.50 23.61
N SER A 93 3.41 -19.55 22.75
CA SER A 93 2.08 -18.93 22.80
C SER A 93 0.98 -19.97 22.47
N PRO A 94 -0.24 -19.84 23.03
CA PRO A 94 -1.35 -20.75 22.73
C PRO A 94 -1.69 -20.85 21.23
N LYS A 95 -1.43 -19.78 20.48
CA LYS A 95 -1.65 -19.70 19.04
C LYS A 95 -0.46 -20.21 18.22
N LYS A 96 0.69 -20.47 18.85
CA LYS A 96 1.89 -21.04 18.22
C LYS A 96 2.33 -20.30 16.96
N GLY A 97 2.16 -18.97 16.93
CA GLY A 97 2.48 -18.15 15.76
C GLY A 97 1.52 -18.27 14.57
N ALA A 98 0.37 -18.95 14.70
CA ALA A 98 -0.55 -19.20 13.59
C ALA A 98 -0.97 -17.93 12.85
N LEU A 99 -1.24 -16.82 13.55
CA LEU A 99 -1.58 -15.56 12.90
C LEU A 99 -0.42 -15.03 12.03
N ALA A 100 0.82 -15.09 12.52
CA ALA A 100 2.00 -14.66 11.79
C ALA A 100 2.24 -15.54 10.56
N LEU A 101 2.02 -16.86 10.68
CA LEU A 101 2.11 -17.80 9.57
C LEU A 101 1.03 -17.57 8.51
N SER A 102 -0.22 -17.36 8.91
CA SER A 102 -1.30 -17.02 7.98
C SER A 102 -1.07 -15.68 7.29
N PHE A 103 -0.55 -14.68 8.02
CA PHE A 103 -0.18 -13.41 7.40
C PHE A 103 0.99 -13.57 6.41
N ARG A 104 2.01 -14.37 6.74
CA ARG A 104 3.09 -14.71 5.79
C ARG A 104 2.55 -15.34 4.51
N GLN A 105 1.60 -16.26 4.61
CA GLN A 105 0.96 -16.91 3.45
C GLN A 105 0.15 -15.95 2.58
N LEU A 106 -0.34 -14.84 3.14
CA LEU A 106 -1.02 -13.81 2.38
C LEU A 106 -0.04 -12.93 1.59
N VAL A 107 1.16 -12.73 2.13
CA VAL A 107 2.20 -11.86 1.56
C VAL A 107 3.04 -12.57 0.49
N HIS A 108 3.17 -13.90 0.57
CA HIS A 108 3.98 -14.74 -0.32
C HIS A 108 3.15 -15.32 -1.46
#